data_AF-A0A958UT86-F1
#
_entry.id   AF-A0A958UT86-F1
#
_cell.length_a   1.000
_cell.length_b   1.000
_cell.length_c   1.000
_cell.angle_alpha   90.00
_cell.angle_beta   90.00
_cell.angle_gamma   90.00
#
_symmetry.space_group_name_H-M   'P 1'
#
loop_
_entity.id
_entity.type
_entity.pdbx_description
1 polymer ?
#
loop_
_entity_poly.entity_id
_entity_poly.type
_entity_poly.pdbx_seq_one_letter_code
_entity_poly.pdbx_strand_id
1 'polypeptide(L)' 'MDYSIIIILTMLILSAFFSGMEIAYVSSNKIHIEIEKKQNNFLSGVLKKITKRPSKFIATMLVGNN' A
#
# COMPACT_ATOMS: atom_id res chain seq x y z
N MET A 1 17.99 23.70 12.76
CA MET A 1 17.45 22.84 11.69
C MET A 1 15.96 23.04 11.70
N ASP A 2 15.42 23.75 10.72
CA ASP A 2 13.98 23.96 10.64
C ASP A 2 13.29 22.61 10.39
N TYR A 3 12.32 22.28 11.26
CA TYR A 3 11.55 21.03 11.17
C TYR A 3 10.89 20.82 9.80
N SER A 4 10.73 21.88 9.03
CA SER A 4 10.21 21.89 7.66
C SER A 4 10.90 20.88 6.74
N ILE A 5 12.23 20.75 6.80
CA ILE A 5 12.95 19.80 5.92
C ILE A 5 12.57 18.36 6.26
N ILE A 6 12.49 18.03 7.56
CA ILE A 6 12.10 16.70 8.03
C ILE A 6 10.67 16.38 7.61
N ILE A 7 9.76 17.36 7.73
CA ILE A 7 8.36 17.22 7.32
C ILE A 7 8.28 16.97 5.81
N ILE A 8 8.96 17.76 4.99
CA ILE A 8 8.97 17.61 3.53
C ILE A 8 9.48 16.22 3.12
N LEU A 9 10.61 15.79 3.66
CA LEU A 9 11.17 14.46 3.35
C LEU A 9 10.22 13.34 3.77
N THR A 10 9.57 13.46 4.93
CA THR A 10 8.58 12.49 5.39
C THR A 10 7.37 12.45 4.46
N MET A 11 6.85 13.60 4.03
CA MET A 11 5.72 13.67 3.10
C MET A 11 6.07 13.08 1.72
N LEU A 12 7.27 13.34 1.21
CA LEU A 12 7.73 12.76 -0.06
C LEU A 12 7.81 11.23 0.01
N ILE A 13 8.36 10.68 1.10
CA ILE A 13 8.42 9.23 1.31
C ILE A 13 7.01 8.63 1.37
N LEU A 14 6.11 9.28 2.11
CA LEU A 14 4.72 8.83 2.24
C LEU A 14 3.98 8.87 0.89
N SER A 15 4.09 9.98 0.14
CA SER A 15 3.48 10.10 -1.19
C SER A 15 4.02 9.03 -2.15
N ALA A 16 5.34 8.81 -2.19
CA ALA A 16 5.94 7.75 -2.98
C ALA A 16 5.43 6.35 -2.57
N PHE A 17 5.26 6.10 -1.27
CA PHE A 17 4.70 4.86 -0.75
C PHE A 17 3.24 4.66 -1.18
N PHE A 18 2.37 5.66 -0.98
CA PHE A 18 0.96 5.58 -1.33
C PHE A 18 0.75 5.40 -2.84
N SER A 19 1.46 6.18 -3.66
CA SER A 19 1.42 6.05 -5.11
C SER A 19 1.95 4.68 -5.59
N GLY A 20 3.09 4.23 -5.07
CA GLY A 20 3.66 2.93 -5.42
C GLY A 20 2.76 1.76 -5.03
N MET A 21 2.14 1.82 -3.84
CA MET A 21 1.22 0.79 -3.36
C MET A 21 -0.10 0.78 -4.14
N GLU A 22 -0.63 1.94 -4.54
CA GLU A 22 -1.79 2.03 -5.42
C GLU A 22 -1.53 1.29 -6.74
N ILE A 23 -0.44 1.65 -7.42
CA ILE A 23 -0.08 1.07 -8.71
C ILE A 23 0.18 -0.43 -8.56
N ALA A 24 0.96 -0.86 -7.56
CA ALA A 24 1.23 -2.27 -7.31
C ALA A 24 -0.05 -3.06 -7.06
N TYR A 25 -0.99 -2.53 -6.28
CA TYR A 25 -2.25 -3.21 -6.00
C TYR A 25 -3.15 -3.33 -7.23
N VAL A 26 -3.30 -2.25 -8.02
CA VAL A 26 -4.17 -2.23 -9.21
C VAL A 26 -3.59 -3.10 -10.33
N SER A 27 -2.26 -3.12 -10.48
CA SER A 27 -1.57 -3.91 -11.51
C SER A 27 -1.36 -5.39 -11.15
N SER A 28 -1.59 -5.77 -9.88
CA SER A 28 -1.36 -7.15 -9.43
C SER A 28 -2.34 -8.15 -10.04
N ASN A 29 -1.83 -9.35 -10.33
CA ASN A 29 -2.67 -10.48 -10.75
C ASN A 29 -3.41 -11.09 -9.55
N LYS A 30 -4.75 -11.04 -9.60
CA LYS A 30 -5.63 -11.59 -8.55
C LYS A 30 -5.40 -13.08 -8.28
N ILE A 31 -5.13 -13.89 -9.30
CA ILE A 31 -4.90 -15.34 -9.11
C ILE A 31 -3.60 -15.56 -8.33
N HIS A 32 -2.55 -14.83 -8.69
CA HIS A 32 -1.26 -14.91 -7.99
C HIS A 32 -1.39 -14.48 -6.53
N ILE A 33 -2.11 -13.37 -6.26
CA ILE A 33 -2.41 -12.93 -4.89
C ILE A 33 -3.15 -14.01 -4.09
N GLU A 34 -4.16 -14.67 -4.67
CA GLU A 34 -4.90 -15.72 -3.98
C GLU A 34 -4.05 -16.96 -3.67
N ILE A 35 -3.05 -17.26 -4.50
CA ILE A 35 -2.05 -18.32 -4.23
C ILE A 35 -1.13 -17.90 -3.07
N GLU A 36 -0.57 -16.69 -3.11
CA GLU A 36 0.29 -16.15 -2.04
C GLU A 36 -0.44 -16.08 -0.70
N LYS A 37 -1.74 -15.73 -0.69
CA LYS A 37 -2.59 -15.72 0.50
C LYS A 37 -2.77 -17.11 1.13
N LYS A 38 -2.63 -18.19 0.36
CA LYS A 38 -2.73 -19.57 0.89
C LYS A 38 -1.43 -20.03 1.55
N GLN A 39 -0.31 -19.34 1.31
CA GLN A 39 0.93 -19.61 2.04
C GLN A 39 0.76 -19.26 3.53
N ASN A 40 1.50 -19.94 4.40
CA ASN A 40 1.40 -19.73 5.86
C ASN A 40 2.56 -18.88 6.39
N ASN A 41 2.81 -17.75 5.74
CA ASN A 41 3.91 -16.83 6.05
C ASN A 41 3.37 -15.43 6.41
N PHE A 42 4.29 -14.55 6.82
CA PHE A 42 3.94 -13.18 7.21
C PHE A 42 3.26 -12.40 6.07
N LEU A 43 3.75 -12.55 4.84
CA LEU A 43 3.23 -11.86 3.66
C LEU A 43 1.78 -12.24 3.36
N SER A 44 1.39 -13.50 3.56
CA SER A 44 0.02 -13.95 3.36
C SER A 44 -0.95 -13.29 4.34
N GLY A 45 -0.51 -13.04 5.58
CA GLY A 45 -1.27 -12.29 6.58
C GLY A 45 -1.49 -10.83 6.16
N VAL A 46 -0.44 -10.18 5.64
CA VAL A 46 -0.53 -8.80 5.11
C VAL A 46 -1.46 -8.75 3.91
N LEU A 47 -1.27 -9.63 2.92
CA LEU A 47 -2.10 -9.73 1.72
C LEU A 47 -3.57 -9.96 2.07
N LYS A 48 -3.87 -10.85 3.03
CA LYS A 48 -5.24 -11.06 3.53
C LYS A 48 -5.84 -9.78 4.10
N LYS A 49 -5.07 -9.00 4.88
CA LYS A 49 -5.56 -7.77 5.50
C LYS A 49 -5.84 -6.67 4.48
N ILE A 50 -4.91 -6.43 3.55
CA ILE A 50 -5.04 -5.35 2.56
C ILE A 50 -6.08 -5.68 1.47
N THR A 51 -6.25 -6.96 1.11
CA THR A 51 -7.25 -7.38 0.11
C THR A 51 -8.64 -7.63 0.70
N LYS A 52 -8.81 -7.65 2.03
CA LYS A 52 -10.11 -7.91 2.68
C LYS A 52 -11.19 -6.87 2.33
N ARG A 53 -10.80 -5.61 2.15
CA ARG A 53 -11.69 -4.50 1.81
C ARG A 53 -11.06 -3.65 0.70
N PRO A 54 -11.07 -4.13 -0.56
CA PRO A 54 -10.33 -3.53 -1.68
C PRO A 54 -10.67 -2.05 -1.86
N SER A 55 -11.95 -1.68 -1.82
CA SER A 55 -12.39 -0.29 -1.98
C SER A 55 -11.86 0.63 -0.89
N LYS A 56 -11.81 0.16 0.37
CA LYS A 56 -11.26 0.95 1.49
C LYS A 56 -9.74 1.08 1.37
N PHE A 57 -9.07 0.02 0.92
CA PHE A 57 -7.63 0.03 0.70
C PHE A 57 -7.23 1.02 -0.39
N ILE A 58 -7.86 0.97 -1.57
CA ILE A 58 -7.64 1.92 -2.66
C ILE A 58 -7.97 3.36 -2.22
N ALA A 59 -9.09 3.58 -1.55
CA ALA A 59 -9.43 4.92 -1.05
C ALA A 59 -8.37 5.48 -0.08
N THR A 60 -7.75 4.62 0.73
CA THR A 60 -6.66 5.03 1.62
C THR A 60 -5.41 5.43 0.83
N MET A 61 -5.10 4.74 -0.27
CA MET A 61 -3.98 5.12 -1.15
C MET A 61 -4.24 6.46 -1.85
N LEU A 62 -5.46 6.66 -2.36
CA LEU A 62 -5.86 7.92 -3.00
C LEU A 62 -5.83 9.10 -2.03
N VAL A 63 -6.28 8.92 -0.79
CA VAL A 63 -6.22 9.99 0.24
C VAL A 63 -4.79 10.21 0.72
N GLY A 64 -3.93 9.19 0.73
CA GLY A 64 -2.53 9.36 1.11
C GLY A 64 -1.67 10.04 0.04
N ASN A 65 -2.12 10.02 -1.22
CA ASN A 65 -1.43 10.64 -2.35
C ASN A 65 -1.97 12.04 -2.73
N ASN A 66 -3.17 12.42 -2.26
CA ASN A 66 -3.78 13.74 -2.48
C ASN A 66 -3.70 14.60 -1.21
#